data_AF-A0A2E8LGD1-F1
#
_entry.id   AF-A0A2E8LGD1-F1
#
_cell.length_a   1.000
_cell.length_b   1.000
_cell.length_c   1.000
_cell.angle_alpha   90.00
_cell.angle_beta   90.00
_cell.angle_gamma   90.00
#
_symmetry.space_group_name_H-M   'P 1'
#
loop_
_entity.id
_entity.type
_entity.pdbx_description
1 polymer ?
#
loop_
_entity_poly.entity_id
_entity_poly.type
_entity_poly.pdbx_seq_one_letter_code
_entity_poly.pdbx_strand_id
1 'polypeptide(L)' 'MSDPLDIDALLERFRERAEAVKRRNLPPVGGDERAAFVKQAQTDYMDYAMIGDAGGELADGILTLRIDLRSSDG' A
#
# COMPACT_ATOMS: atom_id res chain seq x y z
N MET A 1 -16.14 23.99 -5.37
CA MET A 1 -15.63 23.28 -6.57
C MET A 1 -14.94 22.04 -6.03
N SER A 2 -15.32 20.83 -6.45
CA SER A 2 -14.56 19.64 -6.05
C SER A 2 -13.17 19.78 -6.67
N ASP A 3 -12.13 19.71 -5.86
CA ASP A 3 -10.79 19.52 -6.40
C ASP A 3 -10.80 18.25 -7.25
N PRO A 4 -10.26 18.28 -8.48
CA PRO A 4 -10.08 17.07 -9.26
C PRO A 4 -9.27 16.07 -8.43
N LEU A 5 -9.66 14.80 -8.47
CA LEU A 5 -8.99 13.75 -7.73
C LEU A 5 -7.51 13.67 -8.15
N ASP A 6 -6.62 13.99 -7.22
CA ASP A 6 -5.18 13.87 -7.41
C ASP A 6 -4.75 12.41 -7.18
N ILE A 7 -4.65 11.67 -8.28
CA ILE A 7 -4.27 10.25 -8.30
C ILE A 7 -2.81 10.08 -7.89
N ASP A 8 -1.91 10.94 -8.34
CA ASP A 8 -0.49 10.85 -8.02
C ASP A 8 -0.26 11.05 -6.53
N ALA A 9 -0.91 12.06 -5.93
CA ALA A 9 -0.89 12.25 -4.49
C ALA A 9 -1.54 11.08 -3.73
N LEU A 10 -2.56 10.43 -4.30
CA LEU A 10 -3.15 9.22 -3.71
C LEU A 10 -2.13 8.09 -3.68
N LEU A 11 -1.47 7.81 -4.80
CA LEU A 11 -0.45 6.76 -4.90
C LEU A 11 0.73 7.05 -3.97
N GLU A 12 1.17 8.30 -3.88
CA GLU A 12 2.25 8.72 -2.98
C GLU A 12 1.90 8.45 -1.51
N ARG A 13 0.70 8.81 -1.06
CA ARG A 13 0.26 8.49 0.31
C ARG A 13 0.26 6.99 0.61
N PHE A 14 0.08 6.12 -0.38
CA PHE A 14 0.19 4.68 -0.19
C PHE A 14 1.65 4.20 -0.13
N ARG A 15 2.53 4.77 -0.95
CA ARG A 15 3.99 4.53 -0.84
C ARG A 15 4.53 4.94 0.53
N GLU A 16 4.16 6.12 1.02
CA GLU A 16 4.53 6.59 2.35
C GLU A 16 4.04 5.66 3.47
N ARG A 17 2.81 5.13 3.34
CA ARG A 17 2.26 4.16 4.31
C ARG A 17 2.99 2.83 4.28
N ALA A 18 3.38 2.32 3.11
CA ALA A 18 4.19 1.12 3.01
C ALA A 18 5.54 1.30 3.73
N GLU A 19 6.19 2.45 3.54
CA GLU A 19 7.43 2.79 4.25
C GLU A 19 7.23 2.97 5.77
N ALA A 20 6.09 3.53 6.19
CA ALA A 20 5.77 3.67 7.61
C ALA A 20 5.60 2.30 8.31
N VAL A 21 5.06 1.30 7.62
CA VAL A 21 4.93 -0.07 8.18
C VAL A 21 6.31 -0.66 8.50
N LYS A 22 7.30 -0.48 7.62
CA LYS A 22 8.69 -0.95 7.85
C LYS A 22 9.34 -0.29 9.07
N ARG A 23 9.00 0.97 9.35
CA ARG A 23 9.59 1.78 10.43
C ARG A 23 8.87 1.61 11.78
N ARG A 24 7.71 0.96 11.79
CA ARG A 24 6.90 0.80 13.00
C ARG A 24 7.59 -0.15 13.99
N ASN A 25 7.75 0.31 15.22
CA ASN A 25 8.19 -0.57 16.31
C ASN A 25 7.09 -1.59 16.63
N LEU A 26 7.50 -2.85 16.79
CA LEU A 26 6.58 -3.91 17.21
C LEU A 26 6.15 -3.67 18.66
N PRO A 27 4.85 -3.83 19.00
CA PRO A 27 4.41 -3.75 20.39
C PRO A 27 5.20 -4.73 21.28
N PRO A 28 5.40 -4.43 22.57
CA PRO A 28 6.11 -5.31 23.50
C PRO A 28 5.21 -6.49 23.93
N VAL A 29 4.81 -7.32 22.96
CA VAL A 29 3.98 -8.51 23.14
C VAL A 29 4.82 -9.77 22.91
N GLY A 30 4.47 -10.86 23.60
CA GLY A 30 5.16 -12.15 23.53
C GLY A 30 4.37 -13.20 22.75
N GLY A 31 5.02 -14.33 22.45
CA GLY A 31 4.37 -15.53 21.93
C GLY A 31 3.55 -15.31 20.65
N ASP A 32 2.37 -15.94 20.60
CA ASP A 32 1.49 -15.96 19.42
C ASP A 32 0.97 -14.58 19.01
N GLU A 33 0.79 -13.68 19.97
CA GLU A 33 0.34 -12.30 19.72
C GLU A 33 1.40 -11.55 18.90
N ARG A 34 2.68 -11.73 19.21
CA ARG A 34 3.79 -11.14 18.46
C ARG A 34 3.79 -11.60 16.99
N ALA A 35 3.53 -12.88 16.76
CA ALA A 35 3.45 -13.45 15.41
C ALA A 35 2.27 -12.87 14.61
N ALA A 36 1.11 -12.69 15.26
CA ALA A 36 -0.05 -12.06 14.65
C ALA A 36 0.24 -10.62 14.20
N PHE A 37 0.93 -9.82 15.03
CA PHE A 37 1.33 -8.46 14.66
C PHE A 37 2.32 -8.42 13.49
N VAL A 38 3.27 -9.36 13.43
CA VAL A 38 4.21 -9.45 12.30
C VAL A 38 3.46 -9.81 11.02
N LYS A 39 2.55 -10.80 11.08
CA LYS A 39 1.74 -11.18 9.91
C LYS A 39 0.88 -10.02 9.43
N GLN A 40 0.23 -9.31 10.35
CA GLN A 40 -0.55 -8.12 9.99
C GLN A 40 0.32 -7.06 9.32
N ALA A 41 1.49 -6.76 9.88
CA ALA A 41 2.41 -5.80 9.27
C ALA A 41 2.87 -6.22 7.87
N GLN A 42 3.08 -7.52 7.63
CA GLN A 42 3.41 -8.02 6.29
C GLN A 42 2.24 -7.81 5.32
N THR A 43 1.01 -8.14 5.71
CA THR A 43 -0.18 -7.88 4.89
C THR A 43 -0.34 -6.39 4.60
N ASP A 44 -0.29 -5.54 5.62
CA ASP A 44 -0.42 -4.09 5.48
C ASP A 44 0.63 -3.52 4.53
N TYR A 45 1.88 -3.97 4.69
CA TYR A 45 2.97 -3.55 3.81
C TYR A 45 2.70 -3.92 2.36
N MET A 46 2.33 -5.18 2.10
CA MET A 46 2.07 -5.67 0.75
C MET A 46 0.93 -4.92 0.08
N ASP A 47 -0.18 -4.71 0.79
CA ASP A 47 -1.36 -4.00 0.27
C ASP A 47 -1.03 -2.54 -0.06
N TYR A 48 -0.32 -1.84 0.84
CA TYR A 48 0.09 -0.46 0.59
C TYR A 48 1.12 -0.34 -0.53
N ALA A 49 2.08 -1.26 -0.60
CA ALA A 49 3.08 -1.27 -1.66
C ALA A 49 2.42 -1.52 -3.02
N MET A 50 1.51 -2.50 -3.11
CA MET A 50 0.78 -2.81 -4.34
C MET A 50 -0.04 -1.61 -4.84
N ILE A 51 -0.77 -0.93 -3.97
CA ILE A 51 -1.56 0.25 -4.36
C ILE A 51 -0.63 1.42 -4.70
N GLY A 52 0.44 1.62 -3.93
CA GLY A 52 1.39 2.71 -4.15
C GLY A 52 2.18 2.59 -5.45
N ASP A 53 2.37 1.37 -5.97
CA ASP A 53 3.06 1.09 -7.23
C ASP A 53 2.10 0.98 -8.44
N ALA A 54 0.79 1.07 -8.20
CA ALA A 54 -0.21 0.97 -9.27
C ALA A 54 -0.12 2.17 -10.23
N GLY A 55 -0.40 1.92 -11.51
CA GLY A 55 -0.77 2.98 -12.45
C GLY A 55 -2.25 3.35 -12.28
N GLY A 56 -2.57 4.64 -12.18
CA GLY A 56 -3.95 5.11 -11.99
C GLY A 56 -4.50 5.88 -13.19
N GLU A 57 -5.77 5.63 -13.53
CA GLU A 57 -6.47 6.27 -14.64
C GLU A 57 -7.90 6.60 -14.22
N LEU A 58 -8.33 7.86 -14.39
CA LEU A 58 -9.71 8.30 -14.16
C LEU A 58 -10.40 8.56 -15.50
N ALA A 59 -11.34 7.70 -15.87
CA ALA A 59 -12.12 7.81 -17.09
C ALA A 59 -13.62 7.65 -16.76
N ASP A 60 -14.46 8.55 -17.28
CA ASP A 60 -15.92 8.52 -17.07
C ASP A 60 -16.36 8.42 -15.60
N GLY A 61 -15.59 9.02 -14.69
CA GLY A 61 -15.85 8.99 -13.24
C GLY A 61 -15.41 7.70 -12.54
N ILE A 62 -14.71 6.80 -13.23
CA ILE A 62 -14.20 5.54 -12.71
C ILE A 62 -12.67 5.63 -12.57
N LEU A 63 -12.17 5.46 -11.34
CA LEU A 63 -10.75 5.26 -11.09
C LEU A 63 -10.39 3.79 -11.28
N THR A 64 -9.50 3.52 -12.22
CA THR A 64 -8.87 2.20 -12.40
C THR A 64 -7.45 2.26 -11.86
N LEU A 65 -7.10 1.34 -10.97
CA LEU A 65 -5.74 1.09 -10.53
C LEU A 65 -5.24 -0.21 -11.18
N ARG A 66 -4.18 -0.11 -11.98
CA ARG A 66 -3.55 -1.23 -12.67
C ARG A 66 -2.25 -1.58 -11.97
N ILE A 67 -2.17 -2.82 -11.49
CA ILE A 67 -0.97 -3.36 -10.85
C ILE A 67 -0.43 -4.45 -11.77
N ASP A 68 0.84 -4.35 -12.17
CA ASP A 68 1.51 -5.40 -12.93
C ASP A 68 2.08 -6.44 -11.96
N LEU A 69 1.59 -7.68 -12.07
CA LEU A 69 2.00 -8.81 -11.22
C LEU A 69 2.86 -9.82 -11.98
N ARG A 70 3.26 -9.51 -13.22
CA ARG A 70 4.17 -10.37 -13.96
C ARG A 70 5.54 -10.35 -13.25
N SER A 71 6.12 -11.53 -13.04
CA SER A 71 7.46 -11.62 -12.42
C SER A 71 8.45 -10.78 -13.23
N SER A 72 9.28 -10.00 -12.55
CA SER A 72 10.41 -9.30 -13.15
C SER A 72 11.60 -10.21 -13.46
N ASP A 73 11.43 -11.53 -13.33
CA ASP A 73 12.42 -12.52 -13.76
C ASP A 73 12.61 -12.48 -15.28
N GLY A 74 13.62 -11.73 -15.71
CA GLY A 74 14.31 -11.85 -16.98
C GLY A 74 15.69 -12.46 -16.78
#